data_AF-A0A1R0GQG7-F1
#
_entry.id   AF-A0A1R0GQG7-F1
#
_cell.length_a   1.000
_cell.length_b   1.000
_cell.length_c   1.000
_cell.angle_alpha   90.00
_cell.angle_beta   90.00
_cell.angle_gamma   90.00
#
_symmetry.space_group_name_H-M   'P 1'
#
loop_
_entity.id
_entity.type
_entity.pdbx_description
1 polymer ?
#
loop_
_entity_poly.entity_id
_entity_poly.type
_entity_poly.pdbx_seq_one_letter_code
_entity_poly.pdbx_strand_id
1 'polypeptide(L)'
;MKLLYEQIINNDSRNYWRTIKSYTGNTLRSISDGPVYDKNKNIITEKNKKLQIWNNHFGELANDSTGNSRSATKWESLLNTDCDYFPECDTNIEWSDITTALSDTPNNKAPGSDGIPSE
;
A
#
# COMPACT_ATOMS: atom_id res chain seq x y z
N MET A 1 -13.20 27.63 21.28
CA MET A 1 -13.43 26.62 22.35
C MET A 1 -14.90 26.34 22.64
N LYS A 2 -15.80 27.33 22.67
CA LYS A 2 -17.25 27.12 22.93
C LYS A 2 -17.90 26.03 22.06
N LEU A 3 -17.56 25.98 20.77
CA LEU A 3 -18.07 24.96 19.82
C LEU A 3 -17.74 23.51 20.21
N LEU A 4 -16.50 23.23 20.64
CA LEU A 4 -16.07 21.88 21.04
C LEU A 4 -16.78 21.43 22.32
N TYR A 5 -16.98 22.36 23.26
CA TYR A 5 -17.70 22.10 24.49
C TYR A 5 -19.16 21.71 24.23
N GLU A 6 -19.87 22.46 23.39
CA GLU A 6 -21.24 22.12 22.98
C GLU A 6 -21.32 20.75 22.28
N GLN A 7 -20.35 20.42 21.43
CA GLN A 7 -20.31 19.13 20.73
C GLN A 7 -20.08 17.94 21.69
N ILE A 8 -19.27 18.12 22.74
CA ILE A 8 -19.06 17.11 23.79
C ILE A 8 -20.33 16.93 24.62
N ILE A 9 -20.94 18.03 25.07
CA ILE A 9 -22.16 18.00 25.90
C ILE A 9 -23.34 17.35 25.15
N ASN A 10 -23.42 17.56 23.83
CA ASN A 10 -24.46 16.97 22.99
C ASN A 10 -24.13 15.55 22.48
N ASN A 11 -23.00 14.95 22.93
CA ASN A 11 -22.52 13.65 22.48
C ASN A 11 -22.40 13.52 20.95
N ASP A 12 -22.13 14.62 20.26
CA ASP A 12 -21.93 14.66 18.81
C ASP A 12 -20.48 14.34 18.47
N SER A 13 -20.10 13.10 18.76
CA SER A 13 -18.74 12.58 18.60
C SER A 13 -18.23 12.74 17.16
N ARG A 14 -19.12 12.68 16.16
CA ARG A 14 -18.80 12.85 14.75
C ARG A 14 -18.36 14.28 14.43
N ASN A 15 -19.14 15.29 14.83
CA ASN A 15 -18.78 16.67 14.55
C ASN A 15 -17.63 17.15 15.45
N TYR A 16 -17.56 16.69 16.69
CA TYR A 16 -16.41 16.88 17.56
C TYR A 16 -15.10 16.43 16.88
N TRP A 17 -15.05 15.18 16.39
CA TRP A 17 -13.87 14.66 15.70
C TRP A 17 -13.55 15.44 14.41
N ARG A 18 -14.56 15.83 13.62
CA ARG A 18 -14.34 16.66 12.43
C ARG A 18 -13.72 18.01 12.77
N THR A 19 -14.23 18.68 13.80
CA THR A 19 -13.73 19.98 14.26
C THR A 19 -12.30 19.89 14.81
N ILE A 20 -11.95 18.83 15.56
CA ILE A 20 -10.57 18.60 15.99
C ILE A 20 -9.64 18.37 14.79
N LYS A 21 -10.08 17.56 13.80
CA LYS A 21 -9.28 17.29 12.59
C LYS A 21 -9.01 18.56 11.77
N SER A 22 -9.95 19.51 11.71
CA SER A 22 -9.72 20.78 11.01
C SER A 22 -8.73 21.69 11.72
N TYR A 23 -8.71 21.72 13.06
CA TYR A 23 -7.75 22.55 13.81
C TYR A 23 -6.35 21.94 13.88
N THR A 24 -6.24 20.60 13.86
CA THR A 24 -4.95 19.89 13.95
C THR A 24 -4.22 19.76 12.61
N GLY A 25 -4.73 20.38 11.53
CA GLY A 25 -4.08 20.38 10.22
C GLY A 25 -4.03 19.02 9.52
N ASN A 26 -4.66 17.99 10.09
CA ASN A 26 -4.76 16.65 9.52
C ASN A 26 -5.96 16.48 8.58
N THR A 27 -6.67 17.58 8.25
CA THR A 27 -7.45 17.65 7.01
C THR A 27 -6.49 17.48 5.86
N LEU A 28 -6.33 16.21 5.44
CA LEU A 28 -5.75 15.76 4.19
C LEU A 28 -4.84 16.83 3.61
N ARG A 29 -3.54 16.79 3.97
CA ARG A 29 -2.53 17.36 3.05
C ARG A 29 -2.96 16.83 1.70
N SER A 30 -3.49 17.74 0.89
CA SER A 30 -3.98 17.45 -0.45
C SER A 30 -3.00 16.47 -1.02
N ILE A 31 -3.47 15.32 -1.52
CA ILE A 31 -2.67 14.50 -2.44
C ILE A 31 -1.92 15.50 -3.29
N SER A 32 -0.61 15.61 -3.07
CA SER A 32 0.10 16.84 -3.36
C SER A 32 0.11 17.00 -4.86
N ASP A 33 -0.85 17.75 -5.39
CA ASP A 33 -1.00 18.03 -6.81
C ASP A 33 0.00 19.10 -7.22
N GLY A 34 1.25 18.85 -6.82
CA GLY A 34 2.38 19.75 -7.03
C GLY A 34 2.68 19.92 -8.51
N PRO A 35 3.48 20.93 -8.84
CA PRO A 35 4.01 21.08 -10.18
C PRO A 35 4.85 19.86 -10.58
N VAL A 36 4.82 19.51 -11.87
CA VAL A 36 5.68 18.47 -12.46
C VAL A 36 6.53 19.07 -13.57
N TYR A 37 7.65 18.43 -13.89
CA TYR A 37 8.48 18.84 -15.02
C TYR A 37 8.04 18.12 -16.30
N ASP A 38 8.01 18.84 -17.41
CA ASP A 38 7.94 18.21 -18.73
C ASP A 38 9.33 17.72 -19.20
N LYS A 39 9.38 17.12 -20.39
CA LYS A 39 10.62 16.59 -21.00
C LYS A 39 11.69 17.66 -21.22
N ASN A 40 11.29 18.92 -21.34
CA ASN A 40 12.17 20.07 -21.55
C ASN A 40 12.53 20.77 -20.23
N LYS A 41 12.17 20.18 -19.08
CA LYS A 41 12.32 20.73 -17.73
C LYS A 41 11.52 22.02 -17.49
N ASN A 42 10.43 22.24 -18.22
CA ASN A 42 9.47 23.29 -17.89
C ASN A 42 8.55 22.85 -16.75
N ILE A 43 8.20 23.79 -15.88
CA ILE A 43 7.28 23.55 -14.77
C ILE A 43 5.84 23.58 -15.28
N ILE A 44 5.11 22.49 -15.05
CA ILE A 44 3.71 22.31 -15.46
C ILE A 44 2.83 22.21 -14.21
N THR A 45 1.85 23.12 -14.13
CA THR A 45 0.86 23.18 -13.04
C THR A 45 -0.53 22.74 -13.49
N GLU A 46 -0.82 22.76 -14.79
CA GLU A 46 -2.12 22.44 -15.36
C GLU A 46 -2.45 20.94 -15.26
N LYS A 47 -3.54 20.59 -14.57
CA LYS A 47 -3.93 19.20 -14.26
C LYS A 47 -3.94 18.25 -15.47
N ASN A 48 -4.56 18.66 -16.59
CA ASN A 48 -4.66 17.80 -17.78
C ASN A 48 -3.28 17.53 -18.41
N LYS A 49 -2.41 18.55 -18.46
CA LYS A 49 -1.03 18.37 -18.93
C LYS A 49 -0.21 17.50 -17.98
N LYS A 50 -0.42 17.63 -16.66
CA LYS A 50 0.21 16.75 -15.67
C LYS A 50 -0.18 15.28 -15.90
N LEU A 51 -1.47 15.00 -16.13
CA LEU A 51 -1.92 13.64 -16.45
C LEU A 51 -1.27 13.10 -17.73
N GLN A 52 -1.15 13.93 -18.77
CA GLN A 52 -0.48 13.54 -20.01
C GLN A 52 1.01 13.24 -19.80
N ILE A 53 1.70 14.05 -18.99
CA ILE A 53 3.12 13.82 -18.63
C ILE A 53 3.27 12.50 -17.88
N TRP A 54 2.43 12.25 -16.88
CA TRP A 54 2.43 10.99 -16.14
C TRP A 54 2.13 9.79 -17.04
N ASN A 55 1.12 9.90 -17.90
CA ASN A 55 0.76 8.84 -18.84
C ASN A 55 1.93 8.50 -19.78
N ASN A 56 2.62 9.52 -20.30
CA ASN A 56 3.79 9.33 -21.15
C ASN A 56 4.96 8.71 -20.36
N HIS A 57 5.24 9.22 -19.16
CA HIS A 57 6.34 8.72 -18.33
C HIS A 57 6.17 7.24 -17.97
N PHE A 58 5.01 6.86 -17.45
CA PHE A 58 4.74 5.47 -17.09
C PHE A 58 4.54 4.59 -18.32
N GLY A 59 4.02 5.13 -19.43
CA GLY A 59 3.97 4.43 -20.71
C GLY A 59 5.36 4.10 -21.24
N GLU A 60 6.31 5.03 -21.16
CA GLU A 60 7.71 4.82 -21.54
C GLU A 60 8.41 3.82 -20.60
N LEU A 61 8.16 3.89 -19.29
CA LEU A 61 8.70 2.93 -18.32
C LEU A 61 8.16 1.51 -18.53
N ALA A 62 6.87 1.38 -18.87
CA ALA A 62 6.25 0.09 -19.15
C ALA A 62 6.54 -0.43 -20.56
N ASN A 63 7.14 0.39 -21.43
CA ASN A 63 7.44 0.01 -22.79
C ASN A 63 8.60 -0.97 -22.83
N ASP A 64 8.30 -2.23 -23.13
CA ASP A 64 9.31 -3.25 -23.35
C ASP A 64 9.79 -3.23 -24.80
N SER A 65 10.74 -2.34 -25.09
CA SER A 65 11.41 -2.26 -26.38
C SER A 65 12.23 -3.50 -26.73
N THR A 66 12.60 -4.31 -25.73
CA THR A 66 13.42 -5.51 -25.90
C THR A 66 12.60 -6.77 -26.20
N GLY A 67 11.30 -6.75 -25.92
CA GLY A 67 10.41 -7.91 -26.01
C GLY A 67 10.66 -8.98 -24.94
N ASN A 68 11.57 -8.74 -24.00
CA ASN A 68 11.96 -9.70 -22.97
C ASN A 68 10.80 -10.09 -22.04
N SER A 69 9.88 -9.16 -21.78
CA SER A 69 8.72 -9.40 -20.91
C SER A 69 7.84 -10.53 -21.43
N ARG A 70 7.86 -10.79 -22.74
CA ARG A 70 7.08 -11.85 -23.41
C ARG A 70 7.94 -13.06 -23.81
N SER A 71 9.24 -13.04 -23.55
CA SER A 71 10.15 -14.11 -23.95
C SER A 71 10.21 -15.19 -22.86
N ALA A 72 9.52 -16.30 -23.08
CA ALA A 72 9.56 -17.46 -22.19
C ALA A 72 11.01 -17.93 -21.96
N THR A 73 11.81 -18.02 -23.03
CA THR A 73 13.23 -18.41 -22.95
C THR A 73 14.07 -17.47 -22.07
N LYS A 74 13.78 -16.16 -22.10
CA LYS A 74 14.46 -15.20 -21.23
C LYS A 74 14.10 -15.44 -19.77
N TRP A 75 12.82 -15.64 -19.46
CA TRP A 75 12.36 -15.97 -18.12
C TRP A 75 12.89 -17.32 -17.63
N GLU A 76 12.86 -18.36 -18.47
CA GLU A 76 13.42 -19.69 -18.17
C GLU A 76 14.92 -19.61 -17.81
N SER A 77 15.70 -18.77 -18.49
CA SER A 77 17.11 -18.57 -18.15
C SER A 77 17.36 -17.85 -16.81
N LEU A 78 16.35 -17.11 -16.30
CA LEU A 78 16.41 -16.37 -15.05
C LEU A 78 15.76 -17.11 -13.88
N LEU A 79 14.82 -18.01 -14.18
CA LEU A 79 14.28 -18.94 -13.22
C LEU A 79 15.42 -19.86 -12.80
N ASN A 80 15.95 -19.60 -11.61
CA ASN A 80 16.89 -20.52 -10.99
C ASN A 80 16.14 -21.84 -10.79
N THR A 81 16.41 -22.84 -11.62
CA THR A 81 15.81 -24.18 -11.52
C THR A 81 16.23 -24.91 -10.26
N ASP A 82 17.18 -24.36 -9.51
CA ASP A 82 17.43 -24.67 -8.10
C ASP A 82 16.28 -24.09 -7.26
N CYS A 83 15.06 -24.56 -7.54
CA CYS A 83 14.01 -24.57 -6.53
C CYS A 83 14.49 -25.59 -5.50
N ASP A 84 15.02 -25.10 -4.37
CA ASP A 84 15.26 -25.96 -3.22
C ASP A 84 13.94 -26.66 -2.91
N TYR A 85 13.90 -27.95 -3.23
CA TYR A 85 12.77 -28.77 -2.86
C TYR A 85 12.77 -28.82 -1.34
N PHE A 86 11.67 -28.40 -0.73
CA PHE A 86 11.47 -28.40 0.73
C PHE A 86 10.78 -29.71 1.11
N PRO A 87 11.52 -30.81 1.39
CA PRO A 87 10.92 -32.08 1.77
C PRO A 87 10.05 -31.98 3.02
N GLU A 88 10.27 -30.95 3.85
CA GLU A 88 9.46 -30.64 5.01
C GLU A 88 7.99 -30.42 4.64
N CYS A 89 7.69 -29.92 3.43
CA CYS A 89 6.33 -29.73 2.94
C CYS A 89 5.59 -31.04 2.63
N ASP A 90 6.30 -32.15 2.44
CA ASP A 90 5.72 -33.47 2.19
C ASP A 90 5.54 -34.29 3.47
N THR A 91 6.00 -33.76 4.62
CA THR A 91 5.76 -34.39 5.91
C THR A 91 4.32 -34.14 6.37
N ASN A 92 3.75 -35.11 7.08
CA ASN A 92 2.43 -34.91 7.68
C ASN A 92 2.53 -33.88 8.81
N ILE A 93 1.66 -32.89 8.79
CA ILE A 93 1.57 -31.87 9.85
C ILE A 93 1.22 -32.56 11.18
N GLU A 94 2.09 -32.41 12.17
CA GLU A 94 1.84 -32.91 13.52
C GLU A 94 1.16 -31.84 14.39
N TRP A 95 0.54 -32.29 15.49
CA TRP A 95 -0.08 -31.36 16.44
C TRP A 95 0.93 -30.41 17.08
N SER A 96 2.17 -30.89 17.29
CA SER A 96 3.31 -30.07 17.74
C SER A 96 3.55 -28.89 16.81
N ASP A 97 3.56 -29.10 15.49
CA ASP A 97 3.81 -28.04 14.50
C ASP A 97 2.74 -26.95 14.59
N ILE A 98 1.47 -27.34 14.73
CA ILE A 98 0.34 -26.42 14.89
C ILE A 98 0.50 -25.61 16.19
N THR A 99 0.81 -26.27 17.31
CA THR A 99 0.96 -25.58 18.59
C THR A 99 2.15 -24.63 18.62
N THR A 100 3.27 -25.01 17.98
CA THR A 100 4.45 -24.15 17.85
C THR A 100 4.14 -22.93 16.97
N ALA A 101 3.52 -23.13 15.80
CA ALA A 101 3.15 -22.04 14.90
C ALA A 101 2.19 -21.03 15.55
N LEU A 102 1.21 -21.52 16.33
CA LEU A 102 0.30 -20.66 17.10
C LEU A 102 1.06 -19.90 18.19
N SER A 103 1.98 -20.54 18.91
CA SER A 103 2.79 -19.89 19.94
C SER A 103 3.73 -18.82 19.37
N ASP A 104 4.25 -19.04 18.17
CA ASP A 104 5.16 -18.11 17.49
C ASP A 104 4.41 -16.96 16.79
N THR A 105 3.08 -17.02 16.74
CA THR A 105 2.26 -15.97 16.12
C THR A 105 2.42 -14.66 16.93
N PRO A 106 2.83 -13.55 16.29
CA PRO A 106 3.08 -12.31 17.01
C PRO A 106 1.80 -11.69 17.60
N ASN A 107 1.76 -11.50 18.92
CA ASN A 107 0.67 -10.79 19.59
C ASN A 107 0.68 -9.28 19.31
N ASN A 108 -0.47 -8.64 19.50
CA ASN A 108 -0.71 -7.20 19.31
C ASN A 108 -0.49 -6.73 17.87
N LYS A 109 -0.73 -7.61 16.89
CA LYS A 109 -0.76 -7.24 15.47
C LYS A 109 -2.19 -6.93 15.04
N ALA A 110 -2.31 -6.09 14.00
CA ALA A 110 -3.60 -5.81 13.42
C ALA A 110 -4.17 -7.11 12.82
N PRO A 111 -5.47 -7.39 13.03
CA PRO A 111 -6.11 -8.57 12.46
C PRO A 111 -6.08 -8.53 10.93
N GLY A 112 -6.16 -9.71 10.32
CA GLY A 112 -6.23 -9.87 8.87
C GLY A 112 -7.56 -9.36 8.29
N SER A 113 -7.80 -9.69 7.03
CA SER A 113 -9.08 -9.36 6.37
C SER A 113 -10.30 -10.02 7.01
N ASP A 114 -10.08 -11.07 7.79
CA ASP A 114 -11.10 -11.79 8.58
C ASP A 114 -11.46 -11.08 9.90
N GLY A 115 -10.66 -10.10 10.35
CA GLY A 115 -10.90 -9.36 11.58
C GLY A 115 -10.57 -10.12 12.86
N ILE A 116 -9.89 -11.28 12.77
CA ILE A 116 -9.56 -12.12 13.93
C ILE A 116 -8.17 -11.71 14.47
N PRO A 117 -8.08 -11.24 15.72
CA PRO A 117 -6.80 -10.94 16.37
C PRO A 117 -6.09 -12.23 16.79
N SER A 118 -4.79 -12.17 17.07
CA SER A 118 -4.01 -13.34 17.50
C SER A 118 -4.26 -13.72 18.97
N GLU A 119 -4.85 -12.80 19.74
CA GLU A 119 -5.25 -12.96 21.15
C GLU A 119 -6.56 -13.71 21.39
#